data_AF-A0A7C4PP52-F1
#
_entry.id   AF-A0A7C4PP52-F1
#
_cell.length_a   1.000
_cell.length_b   1.000
_cell.length_c   1.000
_cell.angle_alpha   90.00
_cell.angle_beta   90.00
_cell.angle_gamma   90.00
#
_symmetry.space_group_name_H-M   'P 1'
#
loop_
_entity.id
_entity.type
_entity.pdbx_description
1 polymer ?
#
loop_
_entity_poly.entity_id
_entity_poly.type
_entity_poly.pdbx_seq_one_letter_code
_entity_poly.pdbx_strand_id
1 'polypeptide(L)'
;DRPRGWIDLTDRAYPFPPGSPLFIVQHPEGAPLKLAMDTKAIIGFNANQTRVRYRTNTEKGASGSPCFNNQWQLVALHHSGIVEFNEGIPTHLIAALLKQRGKWPLPGGSPPS
;
A
#
# COMPACT_ATOMS: atom_id res chain seq x y z
N ASP A 1 -12.37 25.03 5.04
CA ASP A 1 -11.40 23.93 5.25
C ASP A 1 -12.10 22.59 5.38
N ARG A 2 -11.73 21.59 4.57
CA ARG A 2 -12.20 20.22 4.78
C ARG A 2 -11.34 19.56 5.85
N PRO A 3 -11.93 18.88 6.85
CA PRO A 3 -11.16 18.17 7.85
C PRO A 3 -10.35 17.04 7.18
N ARG A 4 -9.18 16.75 7.75
CA ARG A 4 -8.40 15.57 7.36
C ARG A 4 -9.24 14.32 7.58
N GLY A 5 -9.29 13.44 6.57
CA GLY A 5 -9.93 12.13 6.66
C GLY A 5 -8.92 11.02 6.92
N TRP A 6 -9.43 9.78 6.92
CA TRP A 6 -8.63 8.56 7.01
C TRP A 6 -9.03 7.60 5.88
N ILE A 7 -8.15 6.64 5.62
CA ILE A 7 -8.41 5.53 4.72
C ILE A 7 -8.38 4.28 5.59
N ASP A 8 -9.45 3.49 5.52
CA ASP A 8 -9.54 2.28 6.31
C ASP A 8 -8.51 1.27 5.85
N LEU A 9 -7.74 0.74 6.81
CA LEU A 9 -6.98 -0.47 6.58
C LEU A 9 -8.00 -1.59 6.38
N THR A 10 -7.86 -2.38 5.32
CA THR A 10 -8.75 -3.51 5.05
C THR A 10 -8.08 -4.82 5.43
N ASP A 11 -8.85 -5.75 5.98
CA ASP A 11 -8.45 -7.14 6.18
C ASP A 11 -8.77 -8.03 4.97
N ARG A 12 -9.39 -7.47 3.92
CA ARG A 12 -9.70 -8.16 2.69
C ARG A 12 -8.44 -8.36 1.86
N ALA A 13 -8.17 -9.61 1.51
CA ALA A 13 -7.09 -9.93 0.60
C ALA A 13 -7.34 -9.31 -0.79
N TYR A 14 -6.31 -8.68 -1.35
CA TYR A 14 -6.26 -8.29 -2.75
C TYR A 14 -5.31 -9.25 -3.48
N PRO A 15 -5.71 -9.82 -4.63
CA PRO A 15 -4.96 -10.91 -5.26
C PRO A 15 -3.67 -10.46 -5.97
N PHE A 16 -3.46 -9.15 -6.15
CA PHE A 16 -2.34 -8.58 -6.93
C PHE A 16 -2.10 -9.32 -8.26
N PRO A 17 -3.04 -9.23 -9.22
CA PRO A 17 -2.89 -9.89 -10.52
C PRO A 17 -1.62 -9.36 -11.23
N PRO A 18 -0.71 -10.23 -11.71
CA PRO A 18 0.45 -9.80 -12.48
C PRO A 18 0.06 -8.92 -13.66
N GLY A 19 0.78 -7.81 -13.84
CA GLY A 19 0.50 -6.82 -14.88
C GLY A 19 -0.67 -5.88 -14.58
N SER A 20 -1.31 -5.94 -13.40
CA SER A 20 -2.31 -4.94 -13.03
C SER A 20 -1.67 -3.59 -12.68
N PRO A 21 -2.42 -2.47 -12.79
CA PRO A 21 -1.94 -1.16 -12.36
C PRO A 21 -1.69 -1.08 -10.86
N LEU A 22 -0.77 -0.19 -10.46
CA LEU A 22 -0.56 0.22 -9.07
C LEU A 22 -0.25 1.71 -9.02
N PHE A 23 -0.92 2.40 -8.10
CA PHE A 23 -0.75 3.83 -7.83
C PHE A 23 -0.10 4.01 -6.46
N ILE A 24 0.98 4.78 -6.39
CA ILE A 24 1.70 5.05 -5.14
C ILE A 24 1.67 6.56 -4.90
N VAL A 25 1.11 6.94 -3.77
CA VAL A 25 1.02 8.35 -3.35
C VAL A 25 2.14 8.58 -2.34
N GLN A 26 3.11 9.44 -2.68
CA GLN A 26 4.38 9.55 -1.98
C GLN A 26 4.80 11.01 -1.71
N HIS A 27 5.60 11.19 -0.66
CA HIS A 27 6.26 12.44 -0.30
C HIS A 27 7.78 12.22 -0.18
N PRO A 28 8.49 12.01 -1.29
CA PRO A 28 9.92 11.73 -1.24
C PRO A 28 10.65 12.93 -0.64
N GLU A 29 11.47 12.68 0.38
CA GLU A 29 12.33 13.68 1.04
C GLU A 29 11.58 14.93 1.58
N GLY A 30 10.29 14.82 1.89
CA GLY A 30 9.48 15.94 2.37
C GLY A 30 9.03 16.91 1.26
N ALA A 31 9.23 16.54 -0.01
CA ALA A 31 8.73 17.27 -1.16
C ALA A 31 7.18 17.23 -1.25
N PRO A 32 6.56 18.06 -2.12
CA PRO A 32 5.12 17.99 -2.38
C PRO A 32 4.64 16.59 -2.75
N LEU A 33 3.35 16.33 -2.50
CA LEU A 33 2.71 15.05 -2.81
C LEU A 33 2.90 14.71 -4.29
N LYS A 34 3.45 13.53 -4.58
CA LYS A 34 3.61 12.99 -5.94
C LYS A 34 2.80 11.71 -6.09
N LEU A 35 2.20 11.54 -7.26
CA LEU A 35 1.57 10.29 -7.69
C LEU A 35 2.51 9.55 -8.64
N ALA A 36 3.03 8.40 -8.21
CA ALA A 36 3.71 7.46 -9.09
C ALA A 36 2.71 6.39 -9.57
N MET A 37 2.73 6.08 -10.87
CA MET A 37 1.82 5.09 -11.44
C MET A 37 2.50 4.28 -12.53
N ASP A 38 2.13 3.01 -12.63
CA ASP A 38 2.44 2.15 -13.77
C ASP A 38 1.19 1.31 -14.07
N THR A 39 0.80 1.25 -15.34
CA THR A 39 -0.37 0.51 -15.82
C THR A 39 -0.14 -0.98 -15.89
N LYS A 40 1.12 -1.42 -15.89
CA LYS A 40 1.56 -2.81 -15.80
C LYS A 40 2.55 -2.97 -14.65
N ALA A 41 2.14 -2.58 -13.45
CA ALA A 41 3.01 -2.51 -12.28
C ALA A 41 3.32 -3.88 -11.65
N ILE A 42 2.29 -4.66 -11.36
CA ILE A 42 2.41 -5.81 -10.47
C ILE A 42 3.26 -6.93 -11.10
N ILE A 43 4.19 -7.46 -10.32
CA ILE A 43 4.94 -8.68 -10.64
C ILE A 43 4.26 -9.88 -9.97
N GLY A 44 3.93 -9.76 -8.69
CA GLY A 44 3.25 -10.79 -7.90
C GLY A 44 3.78 -10.85 -6.47
N PHE A 45 3.35 -11.86 -5.70
CA PHE A 45 3.86 -12.08 -4.35
C PHE A 45 5.31 -12.59 -4.36
N ASN A 46 6.05 -12.30 -3.29
CA ASN A 46 7.31 -12.99 -2.99
C ASN A 46 7.05 -14.44 -2.55
N ALA A 47 8.12 -15.25 -2.48
CA ALA A 47 8.01 -16.69 -2.26
C ALA A 47 7.26 -17.09 -0.97
N ASN A 48 7.40 -16.32 0.11
CA ASN A 48 6.71 -16.58 1.37
C ASN A 48 5.38 -15.83 1.51
N GLN A 49 4.89 -15.20 0.44
CA GLN A 49 3.61 -14.48 0.38
C GLN A 49 3.47 -13.32 1.38
N THR A 50 4.56 -12.79 1.92
CA THR A 50 4.53 -11.68 2.88
C THR A 50 4.69 -10.30 2.26
N ARG A 51 5.09 -10.25 0.97
CA ARG A 51 5.29 -9.01 0.21
C ARG A 51 4.71 -9.15 -1.18
N VAL A 52 4.19 -8.05 -1.72
CA VAL A 52 3.92 -7.91 -3.15
C VAL A 52 5.09 -7.17 -3.80
N ARG A 53 5.52 -7.61 -4.98
CA ARG A 53 6.55 -6.99 -5.81
C ARG A 53 5.94 -6.27 -7.01
N TYR A 54 6.48 -5.13 -7.36
CA TYR A 54 6.01 -4.30 -8.48
C TYR A 54 7.13 -3.45 -9.09
N ARG A 55 6.92 -3.03 -10.34
CA ARG A 55 7.86 -2.24 -11.14
C ARG A 55 7.76 -0.73 -10.90
N THR A 56 6.62 -0.23 -10.40
CA THR A 56 6.39 1.22 -10.22
C THR A 56 7.54 1.85 -9.48
N ASN A 57 8.29 2.74 -10.15
CA ASN A 57 9.46 3.40 -9.56
C ASN A 57 9.06 4.27 -8.38
N THR A 58 9.82 4.17 -7.30
CA THR A 58 9.71 5.01 -6.10
C THR A 58 11.03 5.72 -5.89
N GLU A 59 10.98 7.01 -5.54
CA GLU A 59 12.18 7.77 -5.17
C GLU A 59 12.59 7.42 -3.72
N LYS A 60 13.83 7.73 -3.36
CA LYS A 60 14.30 7.59 -1.97
C LYS A 60 13.37 8.40 -1.05
N GLY A 61 13.02 7.83 0.10
CA GLY A 61 12.07 8.45 1.04
C GLY A 61 10.60 8.09 0.81
N ALA A 62 10.28 7.18 -0.11
CA ALA A 62 8.91 6.69 -0.30
C ALA A 62 8.45 5.63 0.73
N SER A 63 9.33 5.10 1.59
CA SER A 63 8.96 4.04 2.56
C SER A 63 7.72 4.42 3.39
N GLY A 64 6.77 3.50 3.49
CA GLY A 64 5.47 3.70 4.13
C GLY A 64 4.38 4.28 3.22
N SER A 65 4.70 4.69 1.98
CA SER A 65 3.72 5.29 1.06
C SER A 65 2.56 4.34 0.76
N PRO A 66 1.30 4.82 0.81
CA PRO A 66 0.15 4.00 0.47
C PRO A 66 0.13 3.61 -1.02
N CYS A 67 -0.19 2.34 -1.27
CA CYS A 67 -0.31 1.76 -2.59
C CYS A 67 -1.77 1.39 -2.87
N PHE A 68 -2.30 1.89 -3.99
CA PHE A 68 -3.69 1.74 -4.39
C PHE A 68 -3.85 0.94 -5.69
N ASN A 69 -4.93 0.15 -5.77
CA ASN A 69 -5.35 -0.44 -7.04
C ASN A 69 -6.07 0.59 -7.93
N ASN A 70 -6.53 0.16 -9.11
CA ASN A 70 -7.25 1.01 -10.06
C ASN A 70 -8.66 1.42 -9.63
N GLN A 71 -9.16 0.92 -8.49
CA GLN A 71 -10.38 1.42 -7.84
C GLN A 71 -10.06 2.35 -6.66
N TRP A 72 -8.82 2.83 -6.52
CA TRP A 72 -8.36 3.66 -5.40
C TRP A 72 -8.53 2.99 -4.02
N GLN A 73 -8.52 1.66 -3.98
CA GLN A 73 -8.55 0.91 -2.72
C GLN A 73 -7.13 0.71 -2.21
N LEU A 74 -6.91 0.93 -0.92
CA LEU A 74 -5.61 0.70 -0.28
C LEU A 74 -5.32 -0.81 -0.21
N VAL A 75 -4.28 -1.24 -0.91
CA VAL A 75 -3.95 -2.68 -1.03
C VAL A 75 -2.60 -3.04 -0.40
N ALA A 76 -1.67 -2.09 -0.28
CA ALA A 76 -0.38 -2.29 0.39
C ALA A 76 0.20 -0.97 0.93
N LEU A 77 1.23 -1.08 1.78
CA LEU A 77 2.16 0.00 2.10
C LEU A 77 3.51 -0.31 1.46
N HIS A 78 4.12 0.65 0.76
CA HIS A 78 5.46 0.50 0.22
C HIS A 78 6.46 0.30 1.36
N HIS A 79 7.39 -0.63 1.20
CA HIS A 79 8.40 -0.95 2.20
C HIS A 79 9.79 -0.55 1.74
N SER A 80 10.23 -1.11 0.63
CA SER A 80 11.60 -1.02 0.12
C SER A 80 11.66 -1.35 -1.37
N GLY A 81 12.85 -1.22 -1.95
CA GLY A 81 13.14 -1.64 -3.32
C GLY A 81 14.58 -2.08 -3.49
N ILE A 82 14.78 -2.95 -4.46
CA ILE A 82 16.09 -3.31 -5.02
C ILE A 82 16.10 -2.95 -6.51
N VAL A 83 17.22 -3.18 -7.20
CA VAL A 83 17.39 -2.81 -8.62
C VAL A 83 16.31 -3.45 -9.50
N GLU A 84 15.87 -4.67 -9.16
CA GLU A 84 14.94 -5.45 -9.97
C GLU A 84 13.46 -5.14 -9.71
N PHE A 85 13.10 -4.74 -8.48
CA PHE A 85 11.71 -4.49 -8.10
C PHE A 85 11.59 -3.67 -6.81
N ASN A 86 10.45 -3.01 -6.67
CA ASN A 86 9.96 -2.50 -5.39
C ASN A 86 9.07 -3.53 -4.71
N GLU A 87 8.93 -3.43 -3.39
CA GLU A 87 8.02 -4.26 -2.62
C GLU A 87 7.21 -3.48 -1.58
N GLY A 88 6.03 -4.02 -1.29
CA GLY A 88 5.11 -3.51 -0.30
C GLY A 88 4.54 -4.61 0.58
N ILE A 89 4.07 -4.22 1.76
CA ILE A 89 3.38 -5.09 2.72
C ILE A 89 1.88 -5.01 2.43
N PRO A 90 1.23 -6.12 2.03
CA PRO A 90 -0.22 -6.15 1.81
C PRO A 90 -1.01 -5.75 3.05
N THR A 91 -2.06 -4.94 2.87
CA THR A 91 -2.90 -4.44 3.97
C THR A 91 -3.53 -5.56 4.80
N HIS A 92 -4.01 -6.62 4.14
CA HIS A 92 -4.62 -7.76 4.83
C HIS A 92 -3.64 -8.50 5.77
N LEU A 93 -2.33 -8.49 5.47
CA LEU A 93 -1.32 -9.09 6.35
C LEU A 93 -0.99 -8.19 7.54
N ILE A 94 -1.02 -6.87 7.35
CA ILE A 94 -0.93 -5.90 8.46
C ILE A 94 -2.14 -6.11 9.38
N ALA A 95 -3.35 -6.18 8.82
CA ALA A 95 -4.57 -6.44 9.58
C ALA A 95 -4.52 -7.80 10.30
N ALA A 96 -4.02 -8.86 9.66
CA ALA A 96 -3.84 -10.17 10.29
C ALA A 96 -2.88 -10.10 11.49
N LEU A 97 -1.75 -9.40 11.36
CA LEU A 97 -0.81 -9.20 12.46
C LEU A 97 -1.44 -8.39 13.61
N LEU A 98 -2.24 -7.37 13.31
CA LEU A 98 -2.95 -6.59 14.32
C LEU A 98 -4.00 -7.43 15.05
N LYS A 99 -4.75 -8.29 14.33
CA LYS A 99 -5.68 -9.26 14.93
C LYS A 99 -4.97 -10.19 15.90
N GLN A 100 -3.85 -10.78 15.48
CA GLN A 100 -3.04 -11.66 16.34
C GLN A 100 -2.57 -10.96 17.62
N ARG A 101 -2.35 -9.65 17.55
CA ARG A 101 -1.89 -8.82 18.68
C ARG A 101 -3.04 -8.21 19.51
N GLY A 102 -4.30 -8.51 19.20
CA GLY A 102 -5.46 -7.90 19.86
C GLY A 102 -5.57 -6.38 19.65
N LYS A 103 -5.10 -5.89 18.50
CA LYS A 103 -5.11 -4.46 18.10
C LYS A 103 -6.03 -4.19 16.90
N TRP A 104 -7.01 -5.06 16.67
CA TRP A 104 -7.97 -4.98 15.58
C TRP A 104 -9.41 -5.18 16.11
N PRO A 105 -10.44 -4.45 15.62
CA PRO A 105 -10.33 -3.37 14.64
C PRO A 105 -9.56 -2.16 15.19
N LEU A 106 -9.04 -1.33 14.28
CA LEU A 106 -8.34 -0.10 14.70
C LEU A 106 -9.33 0.82 15.44
N PRO A 107 -8.95 1.43 16.58
CA PRO A 107 -9.79 2.40 17.26
C PRO A 107 -10.04 3.61 16.34
N GLY A 108 -11.31 4.04 16.20
CA GLY A 108 -11.67 5.24 15.43
C GLY A 108 -12.12 5.02 13.98
N GLY A 109 -12.38 3.78 13.54
CA GLY A 109 -12.82 3.46 12.18
C GLY A 109 -14.27 3.80 11.80
N SER A 110 -15.00 4.57 12.61
CA SER A 110 -16.32 5.08 12.20
C SER A 110 -16.15 6.47 11.60
N PRO A 111 -16.56 6.73 10.34
CA PRO A 111 -16.55 8.09 9.78
C PRO A 111 -17.26 9.07 10.72
N PRO A 112 -16.88 10.36 10.75
CA PRO A 112 -17.72 11.34 11.41
C PRO A 112 -19.09 11.32 10.72
N SER A 113 -20.14 11.37 11.53
CA SER A 113 -21.53 11.43 11.07
C SER A 113 -21.80 12.71 10.29
#